data_AF-A0A6G1ZFI9-F1
#
_entry.id   AF-A0A6G1ZFI9-F1
#
_cell.length_a   1.000
_cell.length_b   1.000
_cell.length_c   1.000
_cell.angle_alpha   90.00
_cell.angle_beta   90.00
_cell.angle_gamma   90.00
#
_symmetry.space_group_name_H-M   'P 1'
#
loop_
_entity.id
_entity.type
_entity.pdbx_description
1 polymer ?
#
loop_
_entity_poly.entity_id
_entity_poly.type
_entity_poly.pdbx_seq_one_letter_code
_entity_poly.pdbx_strand_id
1 'polypeptide(L)'
;MNKFHQLPFPVTHFHLPEKFTYPFHYTPHPLCVAVAAEVQKYLQNKDEWKSDLEQGKMFGVLIVQTQTGETGYLAAFSGILAGKNLHDYFVPPIYDLQQPNGFFRIEEDQISAINARIKKAQTDKHYQATKTLLAETIDQAEKAICTAKEELKEAQQKREERRKHTSDENELANMIRESQFQKAELKRLKKQWDERISAIRSEAETLDQAIEQLKTERKTRSAALQQQLFEQFRILNGKGETKNLCEIFKETTQQVPPAGAGECAAPKLLQYAYLHCLKPVAMAEFWWGNSPKREIRHHGYFYPACKGKCEPILKHMLQGLNVEENPLLNDLHRDTELEILFEDNWLVAINKPAGMLSVPGKADIDSVYHRLKTRYPEATGPMIVHRLDMATSGILLVAKTKEVHQNLQAQFKSRMVKKRYAALLDGTVIPQEGIIDLPLCLAPMDRPRQIVSTEHGKPAITQYKVLAHNGNRTRIAFYPLTGRTHQLRVHASHPLGLNAPIIGDELYGKGADRLYLHAEFLEFRHPVSGQIIQIEKKAGF
;
A
#
# COMPACT_ATOMS: atom_id res chain seq x y z
N MET A 1 8.88 33.92 -16.98
CA MET A 1 8.57 34.71 -15.77
C MET A 1 9.42 34.19 -14.63
N ASN A 2 10.04 35.10 -13.86
CA ASN A 2 10.79 34.74 -12.65
C ASN A 2 9.82 34.12 -11.63
N LYS A 3 10.15 32.93 -11.10
CA LYS A 3 9.34 32.23 -10.06
C LYS A 3 9.96 32.34 -8.67
N PHE A 4 11.05 33.10 -8.54
CA PHE A 4 11.64 33.44 -7.25
C PHE A 4 10.72 34.40 -6.50
N HIS A 5 10.26 33.98 -5.33
CA HIS A 5 9.48 34.81 -4.41
C HIS A 5 10.37 35.33 -3.30
N GLN A 6 10.30 36.63 -3.04
CA GLN A 6 10.93 37.23 -1.86
C GLN A 6 10.23 36.78 -0.58
N LEU A 7 10.98 36.64 0.50
CA LEU A 7 10.42 36.30 1.80
C LEU A 7 9.63 37.50 2.35
N PRO A 8 8.38 37.30 2.81
CA PRO A 8 7.58 38.39 3.39
C PRO A 8 8.00 38.75 4.82
N PHE A 9 9.07 38.13 5.34
CA PHE A 9 9.59 38.32 6.69
C PHE A 9 11.12 38.20 6.71
N PRO A 10 11.81 38.77 7.72
CA PRO A 10 13.26 38.72 7.81
C PRO A 10 13.78 37.28 8.03
N VAL A 11 14.78 36.88 7.24
CA VAL A 11 15.47 35.58 7.40
C VAL A 11 16.18 35.46 8.73
N THR A 12 16.62 36.59 9.31
CA THR A 12 17.38 36.66 10.57
C THR A 12 16.65 36.06 11.78
N HIS A 13 15.33 35.87 11.69
CA HIS A 13 14.55 35.17 12.71
C HIS A 13 14.75 33.64 12.69
N PHE A 14 15.47 33.12 11.70
CA PHE A 14 15.70 31.70 11.47
C PHE A 14 17.20 31.41 11.32
N HIS A 15 17.67 30.35 11.98
CA HIS A 15 18.99 29.81 11.69
C HIS A 15 18.91 29.00 10.39
N LEU A 16 19.62 29.41 9.34
CA LEU A 16 19.64 28.63 8.09
C LEU A 16 20.39 27.31 8.31
N PRO A 17 19.94 26.19 7.72
CA PRO A 17 20.62 24.93 7.88
C PRO A 17 21.94 24.93 7.09
N GLU A 18 23.00 24.37 7.67
CA GLU A 18 24.33 24.26 7.02
C GLU A 18 24.33 23.23 5.89
N LYS A 19 23.50 22.19 6.04
CA LYS A 19 23.27 21.13 5.07
C LYS A 19 21.84 21.21 4.55
N PHE A 20 21.63 20.83 3.31
CA PHE A 20 20.30 20.71 2.73
C PHE A 20 19.47 19.67 3.49
N THR A 21 18.24 20.04 3.87
CA THR A 21 17.35 19.17 4.67
C THR A 21 17.10 17.82 4.01
N TYR A 22 17.16 16.72 4.78
CA TYR A 22 16.94 15.37 4.25
C TYR A 22 15.46 15.12 3.87
N PRO A 23 15.10 14.99 2.57
CA PRO A 23 13.69 15.05 2.15
C PRO A 23 12.90 13.74 2.34
N PHE A 24 13.56 12.66 2.79
CA PHE A 24 12.96 11.32 2.89
C PHE A 24 12.57 10.92 4.33
N HIS A 25 12.81 11.81 5.29
CA HIS A 25 12.41 11.68 6.69
C HIS A 25 11.99 13.07 7.18
N TYR A 26 10.83 13.19 7.81
CA TYR A 26 10.14 14.46 7.79
C TYR A 26 10.06 15.15 9.14
N THR A 27 10.88 16.18 9.32
CA THR A 27 10.63 17.31 10.21
C THR A 27 11.01 18.58 9.42
N PRO A 28 10.06 19.46 9.10
CA PRO A 28 10.38 20.62 8.28
C PRO A 28 11.26 21.60 9.03
N HIS A 29 12.15 22.24 8.30
CA HIS A 29 12.82 23.43 8.82
C HIS A 29 11.79 24.52 9.15
N PRO A 30 11.91 25.26 10.27
CA PRO A 30 10.95 26.29 10.66
C PRO A 30 10.71 27.36 9.58
N LEU A 31 11.75 27.73 8.82
CA LEU A 31 11.62 28.63 7.68
C LEU A 31 10.70 28.06 6.58
N CYS A 32 10.79 26.76 6.29
CA CYS A 32 9.89 26.11 5.34
C CYS A 32 8.44 26.10 5.84
N VAL A 33 8.22 25.97 7.15
CA VAL A 33 6.87 26.05 7.75
C VAL A 33 6.29 27.45 7.57
N ALA A 34 7.09 28.49 7.85
CA ALA A 34 6.66 29.88 7.68
C ALA A 34 6.33 30.20 6.21
N VAL A 35 7.16 29.74 5.27
CA VAL A 35 6.90 29.91 3.83
C VAL A 35 5.70 29.08 3.36
N ALA A 36 5.53 27.85 3.86
CA ALA A 36 4.36 27.05 3.55
C ALA A 36 3.06 27.74 3.98
N ALA A 37 3.05 28.44 5.12
CA ALA A 37 1.90 29.24 5.55
C ALA A 37 1.54 30.35 4.55
N GLU A 38 2.53 30.95 3.87
CA GLU A 38 2.28 31.94 2.80
C GLU A 38 1.65 31.30 1.56
N VAL A 39 2.14 30.12 1.16
CA VAL A 39 1.50 29.35 0.08
C VAL A 39 0.07 28.96 0.47
N GLN A 40 -0.17 28.57 1.72
CA GLN A 40 -1.50 28.24 2.23
C GLN A 40 -2.45 29.45 2.17
N LYS A 41 -2.01 30.64 2.60
CA LYS A 41 -2.77 31.88 2.46
C LYS A 41 -3.09 32.19 0.99
N TYR A 42 -2.12 32.02 0.10
CA TYR A 42 -2.32 32.19 -1.33
C TYR A 42 -3.41 31.25 -1.86
N LEU A 43 -3.39 29.97 -1.44
CA LEU A 43 -4.41 28.98 -1.83
C LEU A 43 -5.81 29.30 -1.30
N GLN A 44 -5.92 29.85 -0.09
CA GLN A 44 -7.21 30.23 0.49
C GLN A 44 -7.91 31.35 -0.29
N ASN A 45 -7.16 32.21 -0.96
CA ASN A 45 -7.68 33.33 -1.74
C ASN A 45 -8.02 32.95 -3.20
N LYS A 46 -8.12 31.66 -3.51
CA LYS A 46 -8.35 31.13 -4.86
C LYS A 46 -9.67 30.37 -4.94
N ASP A 47 -10.77 31.14 -4.96
CA ASP A 47 -12.12 30.59 -5.06
C ASP A 47 -12.30 29.71 -6.30
N GLU A 48 -11.66 30.07 -7.41
CA GLU A 48 -11.70 29.31 -8.66
C GLU A 48 -11.07 27.91 -8.55
N TRP A 49 -10.27 27.64 -7.50
CA TRP A 49 -9.59 26.36 -7.27
C TRP A 49 -10.27 25.50 -6.19
N LYS A 50 -11.32 26.01 -5.55
CA LYS A 50 -11.91 25.39 -4.35
C LYS A 50 -12.27 23.91 -4.54
N SER A 51 -12.92 23.56 -5.64
CA SER A 51 -13.29 22.17 -5.97
C SER A 51 -12.08 21.23 -6.08
N ASP A 52 -10.98 21.69 -6.69
CA ASP A 52 -9.77 20.90 -6.85
C ASP A 52 -8.99 20.79 -5.54
N LEU A 53 -8.97 21.86 -4.75
CA LEU A 53 -8.32 21.88 -3.45
C LEU A 53 -9.05 21.02 -2.42
N GLU A 54 -10.39 20.96 -2.47
CA GLU A 54 -11.19 20.07 -1.62
C GLU A 54 -10.86 18.59 -1.85
N GLN A 55 -10.53 18.19 -3.08
CA GLN A 55 -10.16 16.80 -3.40
C GLN A 55 -8.80 16.38 -2.85
N GLY A 56 -7.98 17.34 -2.41
CA GLY A 56 -6.66 17.06 -1.86
C GLY A 56 -5.53 17.14 -2.89
N LYS A 57 -4.45 17.86 -2.56
CA LYS A 57 -3.26 17.96 -3.40
C LYS A 57 -1.99 18.16 -2.57
N MET A 58 -0.86 17.68 -3.11
CA MET A 58 0.45 17.94 -2.51
C MET A 58 1.03 19.24 -3.06
N PHE A 59 1.48 20.10 -2.15
CA PHE A 59 2.22 21.32 -2.42
C PHE A 59 3.63 21.22 -1.84
N GLY A 60 4.56 21.97 -2.40
CA GLY A 60 5.93 21.99 -1.92
C GLY A 60 6.51 23.40 -1.97
N VAL A 61 7.42 23.65 -1.02
CA VAL A 61 8.21 24.88 -0.94
C VAL A 61 9.69 24.52 -0.91
N LEU A 62 10.50 25.33 -1.61
CA LEU A 62 11.94 25.21 -1.60
C LEU A 62 12.55 26.57 -1.28
N ILE A 63 13.25 26.66 -0.15
CA ILE A 63 14.08 27.81 0.19
C ILE A 63 15.32 27.77 -0.70
N VAL A 64 15.60 28.91 -1.32
CA VAL A 64 16.71 29.06 -2.26
C VAL A 64 17.50 30.33 -2.00
N GLN A 65 18.76 30.34 -2.39
CA GLN A 65 19.61 31.52 -2.43
C GLN A 65 20.00 31.85 -3.87
N THR A 66 19.95 33.12 -4.23
CA THR A 66 20.52 33.62 -5.49
C THR A 66 22.05 33.60 -5.43
N GLN A 67 22.70 33.82 -6.58
CA GLN A 67 24.16 33.98 -6.65
C GLN A 67 24.67 35.20 -5.85
N THR A 68 23.83 36.20 -5.64
CA THR A 68 24.13 37.39 -4.83
C THR A 68 23.87 37.20 -3.34
N GLY A 69 23.42 36.00 -2.92
CA GLY A 69 23.15 35.66 -1.52
C GLY A 69 21.74 36.02 -1.02
N GLU A 70 20.88 36.56 -1.88
CA GLU A 70 19.49 36.86 -1.51
C GLU A 70 18.71 35.55 -1.27
N THR A 71 18.08 35.44 -0.10
CA THR A 71 17.25 34.26 0.22
C THR A 71 15.79 34.51 -0.13
N GLY A 72 15.22 33.57 -0.87
CA GLY A 72 13.81 33.55 -1.27
C GLY A 72 13.26 32.14 -1.25
N TYR A 73 12.13 31.94 -1.92
CA TYR A 73 11.54 30.62 -2.06
C TYR A 73 10.92 30.39 -3.44
N LEU A 74 10.75 29.10 -3.75
CA LEU A 74 9.97 28.59 -4.87
C LEU A 74 8.79 27.80 -4.32
N ALA A 75 7.68 27.78 -5.06
CA ALA A 75 6.50 26.99 -4.74
C ALA A 75 6.12 26.07 -5.90
N ALA A 76 5.64 24.86 -5.60
CA ALA A 76 5.18 23.89 -6.58
C ALA A 76 3.96 23.10 -6.08
N PHE A 77 3.30 22.39 -6.99
CA PHE A 77 2.22 21.45 -6.69
C PHE A 77 2.34 20.17 -7.54
N SER A 78 1.74 19.09 -7.05
CA SER A 78 1.71 17.80 -7.75
C SER A 78 0.62 17.75 -8.83
N GLY A 79 0.95 17.21 -10.01
CA GLY A 79 -0.01 16.99 -11.09
C GLY A 79 -0.56 18.28 -11.70
N ILE A 80 -1.88 18.33 -11.89
CA ILE A 80 -2.66 19.44 -12.48
C ILE A 80 -3.46 20.16 -11.38
N LEU A 81 -3.62 21.47 -11.50
CA LEU A 81 -4.42 22.32 -10.60
C LEU A 81 -5.33 23.23 -11.44
N ALA A 82 -6.63 23.19 -11.19
CA ALA A 82 -7.65 23.95 -11.92
C ALA A 82 -7.55 23.75 -13.44
N GLY A 83 -7.41 22.49 -13.86
CA GLY A 83 -7.32 22.08 -15.26
C GLY A 83 -5.99 22.40 -15.98
N LYS A 84 -5.06 23.12 -15.33
CA LYS A 84 -3.78 23.55 -15.91
C LYS A 84 -2.58 23.14 -15.07
N ASN A 85 -1.42 23.00 -15.69
CA ASN A 85 -0.15 22.75 -15.02
C ASN A 85 0.72 24.01 -14.88
N LEU A 86 0.40 25.08 -15.62
CA LEU A 86 1.10 26.37 -15.60
C LEU A 86 0.27 27.41 -14.84
N HIS A 87 0.87 27.97 -13.79
CA HIS A 87 0.32 29.03 -12.96
C HIS A 87 1.41 30.05 -12.63
N ASP A 88 1.06 31.31 -12.47
CA ASP A 88 2.05 32.39 -12.27
C ASP A 88 2.83 32.24 -10.96
N TYR A 89 2.16 31.79 -9.89
CA TYR A 89 2.76 31.63 -8.57
C TYR A 89 3.66 30.39 -8.43
N PHE A 90 3.44 29.36 -9.25
CA PHE A 90 4.14 28.08 -9.12
C PHE A 90 5.20 27.87 -10.21
N VAL A 91 6.24 27.11 -9.89
CA VAL A 91 7.22 26.65 -10.88
C VAL A 91 6.55 25.75 -11.93
N PRO A 92 7.00 25.81 -13.20
CA PRO A 92 6.44 24.98 -14.27
C PRO A 92 6.69 23.48 -14.05
N PRO A 93 5.96 22.59 -14.74
CA PRO A 93 6.30 21.19 -14.79
C PRO A 93 7.67 20.98 -15.45
N ILE A 94 8.35 19.89 -15.13
CA ILE A 94 9.62 19.50 -15.78
C ILE A 94 9.41 19.28 -17.28
N TYR A 95 8.29 18.67 -17.64
CA TYR A 95 7.85 18.48 -19.01
C TYR A 95 6.36 18.79 -19.12
N ASP A 96 5.97 19.56 -20.14
CA ASP A 96 4.57 19.97 -20.34
C ASP A 96 3.80 18.94 -21.16
N LEU A 97 2.98 18.14 -20.47
CA LEU A 97 2.08 17.14 -21.05
C LEU A 97 0.91 17.74 -21.85
N GLN A 98 0.54 19.00 -21.59
CA GLN A 98 -0.71 19.58 -22.07
C GLN A 98 -0.56 20.33 -23.41
N GLN A 99 0.61 20.25 -24.07
CA GLN A 99 0.81 20.89 -25.36
C GLN A 99 -0.24 20.40 -26.39
N PRO A 100 -1.05 21.31 -26.98
CA PRO A 100 -2.20 20.93 -27.83
C PRO A 100 -1.85 20.01 -28.99
N ASN A 101 -0.62 20.10 -29.52
CA ASN A 101 -0.11 19.30 -30.64
C ASN A 101 1.02 18.33 -30.21
N GLY A 102 1.17 18.08 -28.91
CA GLY A 102 2.17 17.14 -28.41
C GLY A 102 1.81 15.69 -28.75
N PHE A 103 2.80 14.83 -28.99
CA PHE A 103 2.61 13.40 -29.26
C PHE A 103 1.73 12.71 -28.21
N PHE A 104 1.77 13.20 -26.96
CA PHE A 104 1.01 12.63 -25.85
C PHE A 104 -0.50 12.69 -26.08
N ARG A 105 -1.05 13.87 -26.45
CA ARG A 105 -2.48 14.02 -26.71
C ARG A 105 -2.95 13.18 -27.89
N ILE A 106 -2.16 13.16 -28.96
CA ILE A 106 -2.46 12.40 -30.18
C ILE A 106 -2.59 10.89 -29.86
N GLU A 107 -1.63 10.33 -29.13
CA GLU A 107 -1.66 8.91 -28.76
C GLU A 107 -2.69 8.62 -27.64
N GLU A 108 -2.93 9.56 -26.72
CA GLU A 108 -3.99 9.45 -25.69
C GLU A 108 -5.38 9.37 -26.33
N ASP A 109 -5.64 10.18 -27.36
CA ASP A 109 -6.90 10.15 -28.12
C ASP A 109 -7.07 8.82 -28.86
N GLN A 110 -6.00 8.28 -29.46
CA GLN A 110 -6.03 6.96 -30.10
C GLN A 110 -6.31 5.84 -29.09
N ILE A 111 -5.67 5.87 -27.92
CA ILE A 111 -5.93 4.92 -26.83
C ILE A 111 -7.38 5.04 -26.33
N SER A 112 -7.88 6.26 -26.20
CA SER A 112 -9.27 6.53 -25.80
C SER A 112 -10.28 6.03 -26.83
N ALA A 113 -9.98 6.15 -28.13
CA ALA A 113 -10.77 5.57 -29.20
C ALA A 113 -10.80 4.04 -29.13
N ILE A 114 -9.67 3.38 -28.80
CA ILE A 114 -9.65 1.92 -28.59
C ILE A 114 -10.50 1.53 -27.37
N ASN A 115 -10.43 2.27 -26.26
CA ASN A 115 -11.30 2.03 -25.09
C ASN A 115 -12.78 2.13 -25.47
N ALA A 116 -13.16 3.13 -26.27
CA ALA A 116 -14.53 3.27 -26.78
C ALA A 116 -14.94 2.08 -27.67
N ARG A 117 -14.04 1.58 -28.51
CA ARG A 117 -14.26 0.37 -29.34
C ARG A 117 -14.43 -0.89 -28.50
N ILE A 118 -13.59 -1.09 -27.47
CA ILE A 118 -13.70 -2.20 -26.52
C ILE A 118 -15.07 -2.14 -25.82
N LYS A 119 -15.44 -0.97 -25.29
CA LYS A 119 -16.73 -0.78 -24.62
C LYS A 119 -17.88 -1.09 -25.58
N LYS A 120 -17.84 -0.55 -26.80
CA LYS A 120 -18.86 -0.80 -27.83
C LYS A 120 -19.00 -2.30 -28.13
N ALA A 121 -17.89 -3.01 -28.34
CA ALA A 121 -17.90 -4.45 -28.60
C ALA A 121 -18.45 -5.26 -27.41
N GLN A 122 -18.08 -4.89 -26.18
CA GLN A 122 -18.59 -5.55 -24.97
C GLN A 122 -20.08 -5.27 -24.73
N THR A 123 -20.59 -4.10 -25.12
CA THR A 123 -22.02 -3.76 -25.01
C THR A 123 -22.83 -4.12 -26.26
N ASP A 124 -22.19 -4.74 -27.26
CA ASP A 124 -22.86 -5.09 -28.50
C ASP A 124 -23.96 -6.13 -28.24
N LYS A 125 -25.13 -5.93 -28.84
CA LYS A 125 -26.30 -6.80 -28.62
C LYS A 125 -26.03 -8.24 -29.07
N HIS A 126 -25.32 -8.40 -30.18
CA HIS A 126 -24.99 -9.73 -30.69
C HIS A 126 -24.01 -10.42 -29.75
N TYR A 127 -22.97 -9.74 -29.28
CA TYR A 127 -22.05 -10.28 -28.28
C TYR A 127 -22.77 -10.74 -27.00
N GLN A 128 -23.60 -9.89 -26.41
CA GLN A 128 -24.35 -10.21 -25.20
C GLN A 128 -25.34 -11.37 -25.42
N ALA A 129 -26.04 -11.38 -26.57
CA ALA A 129 -26.95 -12.46 -26.93
C ALA A 129 -26.20 -13.79 -27.08
N THR A 130 -25.06 -13.82 -27.79
CA THR A 130 -24.26 -15.04 -27.97
C THR A 130 -23.69 -15.57 -26.65
N LYS A 131 -23.21 -14.70 -25.76
CA LYS A 131 -22.72 -15.10 -24.42
C LYS A 131 -23.85 -15.66 -23.54
N THR A 132 -25.02 -15.04 -23.59
CA THR A 132 -26.21 -15.50 -22.86
C THR A 132 -26.68 -16.84 -23.41
N LEU A 133 -26.81 -16.96 -24.73
CA LEU A 133 -27.19 -18.20 -25.41
C LEU A 133 -26.23 -19.35 -25.10
N LEU A 134 -24.92 -19.08 -25.04
CA LEU A 134 -23.92 -20.07 -24.66
C LEU A 134 -24.14 -20.57 -23.23
N ALA A 135 -24.33 -19.65 -22.27
CA ALA A 135 -24.55 -19.98 -20.87
C ALA A 135 -25.85 -20.78 -20.68
N GLU A 136 -26.94 -20.35 -21.32
CA GLU A 136 -28.22 -21.05 -21.30
C GLU A 136 -28.14 -22.44 -21.95
N THR A 137 -27.44 -22.57 -23.07
CA THR A 137 -27.26 -23.87 -23.76
C THR A 137 -26.45 -24.84 -22.91
N ILE A 138 -25.42 -24.36 -22.19
CA ILE A 138 -24.64 -25.18 -21.26
C ILE A 138 -25.52 -25.65 -20.09
N ASP A 139 -26.29 -24.75 -19.46
CA ASP A 139 -27.21 -25.09 -18.37
C ASP A 139 -28.29 -26.11 -18.83
N GLN A 140 -28.84 -25.93 -20.02
CA GLN A 140 -29.80 -26.88 -20.61
C GLN A 140 -29.17 -28.25 -20.86
N ALA A 141 -27.93 -28.30 -21.37
CA ALA A 141 -27.21 -29.55 -21.59
C ALA A 141 -26.92 -30.26 -20.27
N GLU A 142 -26.48 -29.55 -19.24
CA GLU A 142 -26.22 -30.11 -17.90
C GLU A 142 -27.48 -30.72 -17.29
N LYS A 143 -28.61 -30.01 -17.35
CA LYS A 143 -29.92 -30.51 -16.90
C LYS A 143 -30.36 -31.75 -17.66
N ALA A 144 -30.35 -31.69 -19.00
CA ALA A 144 -30.77 -32.81 -19.85
C ALA A 144 -29.90 -34.07 -19.64
N ILE A 145 -28.58 -33.89 -19.52
CA ILE A 145 -27.65 -34.99 -19.24
C ILE A 145 -27.86 -35.54 -17.82
N CYS A 146 -28.18 -34.69 -16.83
CA CYS A 146 -28.48 -35.14 -15.47
C CYS A 146 -29.74 -36.00 -15.45
N THR A 147 -30.83 -35.52 -16.03
CA THR A 147 -32.10 -36.27 -16.13
C THR A 147 -31.88 -37.62 -16.82
N ALA A 148 -31.17 -37.64 -17.95
CA ALA A 148 -30.88 -38.88 -18.65
C ALA A 148 -29.98 -39.86 -17.84
N LYS A 149 -29.11 -39.34 -16.96
CA LYS A 149 -28.32 -40.19 -16.03
C LYS A 149 -29.19 -40.76 -14.91
N GLU A 150 -30.15 -40.00 -14.40
CA GLU A 150 -31.10 -40.45 -13.38
C GLU A 150 -32.01 -41.56 -13.94
N GLU A 151 -32.58 -41.35 -15.12
CA GLU A 151 -33.38 -42.37 -15.83
C GLU A 151 -32.58 -43.65 -16.10
N LEU A 152 -31.30 -43.52 -16.49
CA LEU A 152 -30.42 -44.68 -16.69
C LEU A 152 -30.18 -45.44 -15.38
N LYS A 153 -30.05 -44.72 -14.25
CA LYS A 153 -29.87 -45.31 -12.92
C LYS A 153 -31.12 -46.04 -12.45
N GLU A 154 -32.29 -45.44 -12.60
CA GLU A 154 -33.58 -46.08 -12.29
C GLU A 154 -33.80 -47.33 -13.15
N ALA A 155 -33.53 -47.24 -14.46
CA ALA A 155 -33.65 -48.37 -15.36
C ALA A 155 -32.65 -49.49 -15.00
N GLN A 156 -31.45 -49.14 -14.52
CA GLN A 156 -30.49 -50.11 -14.00
C GLN A 156 -31.04 -50.83 -12.76
N GLN A 157 -31.61 -50.12 -11.80
CA GLN A 157 -32.22 -50.72 -10.60
C GLN A 157 -33.36 -51.68 -10.98
N LYS A 158 -34.27 -51.25 -11.86
CA LYS A 158 -35.37 -52.11 -12.37
C LYS A 158 -34.86 -53.36 -13.09
N ARG A 159 -33.72 -53.28 -13.80
CA ARG A 159 -33.10 -54.46 -14.43
C ARG A 159 -32.45 -55.38 -13.39
N GLU A 160 -31.79 -54.83 -12.38
CA GLU A 160 -31.20 -55.62 -11.30
C GLU A 160 -32.28 -56.36 -10.49
N GLU A 161 -33.44 -55.76 -10.27
CA GLU A 161 -34.61 -56.43 -9.66
C GLU A 161 -35.16 -57.54 -10.55
N ARG A 162 -35.36 -57.30 -11.85
CA ARG A 162 -35.80 -58.31 -12.82
C ARG A 162 -34.83 -59.51 -12.89
N ARG A 163 -33.52 -59.27 -12.88
CA ARG A 163 -32.48 -60.33 -12.85
C ARG A 163 -32.54 -61.24 -11.63
N LYS A 164 -33.03 -60.76 -10.49
CA LYS A 164 -33.17 -61.59 -9.28
C LYS A 164 -34.32 -62.59 -9.37
N HIS A 165 -35.30 -62.34 -10.25
CA HIS A 165 -36.57 -63.06 -10.30
C HIS A 165 -36.78 -63.87 -11.60
N THR A 166 -35.83 -63.85 -12.55
CA THR A 166 -35.94 -64.57 -13.82
C THR A 166 -34.70 -65.42 -14.11
N SER A 167 -34.91 -66.60 -14.68
CA SER A 167 -33.87 -67.53 -15.14
C SER A 167 -33.92 -67.78 -16.66
N ASP A 168 -34.77 -67.04 -17.38
CA ASP A 168 -34.93 -67.15 -18.83
C ASP A 168 -33.77 -66.46 -19.58
N GLU A 169 -33.03 -67.24 -20.37
CA GLU A 169 -31.90 -66.76 -21.18
C GLU A 169 -32.28 -65.66 -22.18
N ASN A 170 -33.51 -65.73 -22.74
CA ASN A 170 -33.98 -64.71 -23.68
C ASN A 170 -34.21 -63.36 -22.99
N GLU A 171 -34.74 -63.39 -21.75
CA GLU A 171 -34.98 -62.20 -20.96
C GLU A 171 -33.65 -61.54 -20.51
N LEU A 172 -32.66 -62.36 -20.15
CA LEU A 172 -31.29 -61.90 -19.84
C LEU A 172 -30.63 -61.21 -21.04
N ALA A 173 -30.73 -61.79 -22.24
CA ALA A 173 -30.22 -61.18 -23.47
C ALA A 173 -30.94 -59.86 -23.82
N ASN A 174 -32.25 -59.78 -23.59
CA ASN A 174 -33.03 -58.56 -23.78
C ASN A 174 -32.58 -57.44 -22.83
N MET A 175 -32.31 -57.73 -21.55
CA MET A 175 -31.82 -56.75 -20.59
C MET A 175 -30.42 -56.20 -20.94
N ILE A 176 -29.55 -57.02 -21.55
CA ILE A 176 -28.24 -56.57 -22.05
C ILE A 176 -28.43 -55.59 -23.21
N ARG A 177 -29.31 -55.92 -24.17
CA ARG A 177 -29.65 -55.04 -25.29
C ARG A 177 -30.26 -53.72 -24.81
N GLU A 178 -31.18 -53.77 -23.84
CA GLU A 178 -31.78 -52.59 -23.19
C GLU A 178 -30.70 -51.67 -22.57
N SER A 179 -29.74 -52.24 -21.83
CA SER A 179 -28.64 -51.47 -21.23
C SER A 179 -27.71 -50.84 -22.27
N GLN A 180 -27.37 -51.60 -23.32
CA GLN A 180 -26.53 -51.10 -24.41
C GLN A 180 -27.23 -49.96 -25.17
N PHE A 181 -28.53 -50.11 -25.43
CA PHE A 181 -29.35 -49.10 -26.09
C PHE A 181 -29.39 -47.78 -25.29
N GLN A 182 -29.74 -47.83 -23.99
CA GLN A 182 -29.81 -46.63 -23.15
C GLN A 182 -28.46 -45.94 -22.98
N LYS A 183 -27.36 -46.70 -22.85
CA LYS A 183 -26.00 -46.14 -22.82
C LYS A 183 -25.64 -45.46 -24.15
N ALA A 184 -26.07 -46.04 -25.28
CA ALA A 184 -25.88 -45.45 -26.60
C ALA A 184 -26.71 -44.17 -26.77
N GLU A 185 -27.94 -44.12 -26.26
CA GLU A 185 -28.78 -42.90 -26.26
C GLU A 185 -28.17 -41.77 -25.46
N LEU A 186 -27.70 -42.03 -24.23
CA LEU A 186 -26.98 -41.03 -23.43
C LEU A 186 -25.73 -40.52 -24.15
N LYS A 187 -25.01 -41.40 -24.87
CA LYS A 187 -23.84 -41.00 -25.67
C LYS A 187 -24.24 -40.12 -26.86
N ARG A 188 -25.35 -40.42 -27.55
CA ARG A 188 -25.89 -39.59 -28.65
C ARG A 188 -26.34 -38.23 -28.14
N LEU A 189 -27.06 -38.19 -27.02
CA LEU A 189 -27.52 -36.95 -26.38
C LEU A 189 -26.35 -36.03 -26.03
N LYS A 190 -25.30 -36.56 -25.39
CA LYS A 190 -24.08 -35.81 -25.09
C LYS A 190 -23.45 -35.25 -26.37
N LYS A 191 -23.29 -36.09 -27.40
CA LYS A 191 -22.72 -35.66 -28.68
C LYS A 191 -23.51 -34.52 -29.34
N GLN A 192 -24.84 -34.59 -29.32
CA GLN A 192 -25.70 -33.53 -29.86
C GLN A 192 -25.53 -32.20 -29.11
N TRP A 193 -25.49 -32.25 -27.77
CA TRP A 193 -25.24 -31.05 -26.97
C TRP A 193 -23.82 -30.51 -27.17
N ASP A 194 -22.82 -31.39 -27.25
CA ASP A 194 -21.43 -31.00 -27.50
C ASP A 194 -21.30 -30.28 -28.86
N GLU A 195 -21.92 -30.79 -29.92
CA GLU A 195 -21.93 -30.16 -31.25
C GLU A 195 -22.61 -28.77 -31.21
N ARG A 196 -23.76 -28.66 -30.53
CA ARG A 196 -24.49 -27.40 -30.38
C ARG A 196 -23.72 -26.36 -29.57
N ILE A 197 -23.14 -26.77 -28.44
CA ILE A 197 -22.31 -25.91 -27.60
C ILE A 197 -21.06 -25.49 -28.37
N SER A 198 -20.44 -26.40 -29.12
CA SER A 198 -19.22 -26.11 -29.89
C SER A 198 -19.45 -25.02 -30.94
N ALA A 199 -20.60 -25.03 -31.63
CA ALA A 199 -20.93 -24.01 -32.62
C ALA A 199 -21.06 -22.61 -31.99
N ILE A 200 -21.86 -22.49 -30.93
CA ILE A 200 -22.08 -21.21 -30.23
C ILE A 200 -20.79 -20.74 -29.55
N ARG A 201 -20.00 -21.68 -29.00
CA ARG A 201 -18.71 -21.39 -28.38
C ARG A 201 -17.72 -20.81 -29.39
N SER A 202 -17.63 -21.39 -30.59
CA SER A 202 -16.72 -20.89 -31.64
C SER A 202 -17.04 -19.44 -32.04
N GLU A 203 -18.33 -19.10 -32.10
CA GLU A 203 -18.78 -17.72 -32.36
C GLU A 203 -18.42 -16.78 -31.21
N ALA A 204 -18.71 -17.18 -29.96
CA ALA A 204 -18.33 -16.43 -28.77
C ALA A 204 -16.82 -16.20 -28.66
N GLU A 205 -16.02 -17.23 -28.96
CA GLU A 205 -14.56 -17.16 -28.97
C GLU A 205 -14.03 -16.18 -30.03
N THR A 206 -14.67 -16.11 -31.21
CA THR A 206 -14.30 -15.15 -32.25
C THR A 206 -14.50 -13.70 -31.79
N LEU A 207 -15.64 -13.43 -31.13
CA LEU A 207 -15.93 -12.11 -30.57
C LEU A 207 -15.02 -11.76 -29.39
N ASP A 208 -14.75 -12.73 -28.51
CA ASP A 208 -13.82 -12.58 -27.40
C ASP A 208 -12.40 -12.29 -27.90
N GLN A 209 -11.94 -12.98 -28.96
CA GLN A 209 -10.64 -12.74 -29.60
C GLN A 209 -10.52 -11.32 -30.16
N ALA A 210 -11.56 -10.79 -30.81
CA ALA A 210 -11.55 -9.42 -31.31
C ALA A 210 -11.42 -8.39 -30.17
N ILE A 211 -12.09 -8.62 -29.04
CA ILE A 211 -11.97 -7.78 -27.84
C ILE A 211 -10.56 -7.88 -27.23
N GLU A 212 -9.99 -9.10 -27.14
CA GLU A 212 -8.64 -9.31 -26.61
C GLU A 212 -7.54 -8.70 -27.50
N GLN A 213 -7.72 -8.70 -28.83
CA GLN A 213 -6.83 -7.99 -29.75
C GLN A 213 -6.84 -6.48 -29.47
N LEU A 214 -8.02 -5.88 -29.29
CA LEU A 214 -8.13 -4.45 -28.93
C LEU A 214 -7.51 -4.15 -27.57
N LYS A 215 -7.72 -5.01 -26.55
CA LYS A 215 -7.08 -4.87 -25.24
C LYS A 215 -5.56 -4.96 -25.33
N THR A 216 -5.04 -5.88 -26.15
CA THR A 216 -3.61 -6.05 -26.38
C THR A 216 -3.02 -4.83 -27.09
N GLU A 217 -3.66 -4.35 -28.16
CA GLU A 217 -3.26 -3.13 -28.86
C GLU A 217 -3.22 -1.93 -27.91
N ARG A 218 -4.30 -1.73 -27.13
CA ARG A 218 -4.40 -0.66 -26.13
C ARG A 218 -3.29 -0.73 -25.10
N LYS A 219 -2.97 -1.94 -24.61
CA LYS A 219 -1.89 -2.15 -23.64
C LYS A 219 -0.53 -1.81 -24.24
N THR A 220 -0.24 -2.28 -25.45
CA THR A 220 1.02 -2.02 -26.16
C THR A 220 1.21 -0.53 -26.42
N ARG A 221 0.19 0.15 -26.98
CA ARG A 221 0.23 1.60 -27.22
C ARG A 221 0.40 2.40 -25.93
N SER A 222 -0.33 2.03 -24.87
CA SER A 222 -0.21 2.68 -23.57
C SER A 222 1.20 2.52 -22.97
N ALA A 223 1.84 1.36 -23.15
CA ALA A 223 3.20 1.12 -22.66
C ALA A 223 4.23 1.92 -23.48
N ALA A 224 4.11 1.91 -24.81
CA ALA A 224 4.98 2.68 -25.70
C ALA A 224 4.88 4.19 -25.42
N LEU A 225 3.65 4.70 -25.24
CA LEU A 225 3.41 6.10 -24.90
C LEU A 225 4.03 6.49 -23.55
N GLN A 226 3.87 5.65 -22.52
CA GLN A 226 4.51 5.89 -21.22
C GLN A 226 6.03 5.89 -21.31
N GLN A 227 6.62 4.95 -22.06
CA GLN A 227 8.05 4.91 -22.28
C GLN A 227 8.57 6.18 -22.98
N GLN A 228 7.94 6.55 -24.10
CA GLN A 228 8.30 7.76 -24.83
C GLN A 228 8.16 9.00 -23.95
N LEU A 229 7.14 9.03 -23.10
CA LEU A 229 6.94 10.12 -22.16
C LEU A 229 8.08 10.20 -21.13
N PHE A 230 8.46 9.08 -20.51
CA PHE A 230 9.52 9.04 -19.51
C PHE A 230 10.89 9.46 -20.05
N GLU A 231 11.14 9.27 -21.34
CA GLU A 231 12.34 9.73 -22.03
C GLU A 231 12.41 11.27 -22.19
N GLN A 232 11.25 11.96 -22.18
CA GLN A 232 11.20 13.42 -22.27
C GLN A 232 11.55 14.13 -20.97
N PHE A 233 11.37 13.47 -19.82
CA PHE A 233 11.68 14.04 -18.52
C PHE A 233 13.19 14.09 -18.29
N ARG A 234 13.84 15.20 -18.66
CA ARG A 234 15.27 15.45 -18.45
C ARG A 234 15.52 16.05 -17.05
N ILE A 235 15.95 15.20 -16.12
CA ILE A 235 16.13 15.54 -14.70
C ILE A 235 17.58 15.95 -14.43
N LEU A 236 17.77 17.18 -13.93
CA LEU A 236 19.06 17.71 -13.50
C LEU A 236 19.42 17.32 -12.07
N ASN A 237 20.71 17.17 -11.79
CA ASN A 237 21.24 17.15 -10.43
C ASN A 237 22.04 18.42 -10.09
N GLY A 238 22.47 18.52 -8.83
CA GLY A 238 23.26 19.67 -8.34
C GLY A 238 24.65 19.79 -8.94
N LYS A 239 25.14 18.78 -9.68
CA LYS A 239 26.37 18.84 -10.48
C LYS A 239 26.14 19.34 -11.91
N GLY A 240 24.88 19.52 -12.33
CA GLY A 240 24.50 19.86 -13.70
C GLY A 240 24.38 18.66 -14.65
N GLU A 241 24.46 17.43 -14.15
CA GLU A 241 24.30 16.22 -14.95
C GLU A 241 22.81 15.92 -15.18
N THR A 242 22.47 15.42 -16.36
CA THR A 242 21.08 15.12 -16.74
C THR A 242 20.86 13.62 -16.92
N LYS A 243 19.75 13.09 -16.37
CA LYS A 243 19.24 11.75 -16.67
C LYS A 243 17.76 11.79 -17.01
N ASN A 244 17.29 10.86 -17.84
CA ASN A 244 15.86 10.65 -18.03
C ASN A 244 15.27 9.71 -16.95
N LEU A 245 13.93 9.60 -16.89
CA LEU A 245 13.30 8.74 -15.88
C LEU A 245 13.63 7.26 -16.12
N CYS A 246 13.71 6.79 -17.36
CA CYS A 246 14.06 5.40 -17.65
C CYS A 246 15.45 5.04 -17.10
N GLU A 247 16.44 5.92 -17.23
CA GLU A 247 17.80 5.75 -16.70
C GLU A 247 17.80 5.73 -15.17
N ILE A 248 17.08 6.65 -14.53
CA ILE A 248 16.98 6.75 -13.06
C ILE A 248 16.33 5.49 -12.48
N PHE A 249 15.26 5.00 -13.10
CA PHE A 249 14.49 3.89 -12.55
C PHE A 249 15.08 2.51 -12.83
N LYS A 250 16.02 2.39 -13.77
CA LYS A 250 16.69 1.12 -14.13
C LYS A 250 17.34 0.42 -12.93
N GLU A 251 17.86 1.19 -11.97
CA GLU A 251 18.50 0.69 -10.74
C GLU A 251 17.51 0.37 -9.62
N THR A 252 16.22 0.70 -9.79
CA THR A 252 15.19 0.42 -8.80
C THR A 252 14.65 -1.00 -8.93
N THR A 253 14.01 -1.50 -7.88
CA THR A 253 13.36 -2.83 -7.91
C THR A 253 12.31 -2.96 -9.01
N GLN A 254 11.67 -1.86 -9.42
CA GLN A 254 10.64 -1.87 -10.45
C GLN A 254 11.20 -1.73 -11.86
N GLN A 255 12.43 -1.22 -12.01
CA GLN A 255 13.13 -0.92 -13.27
C GLN A 255 12.45 0.08 -14.22
N VAL A 256 11.13 0.22 -14.13
CA VAL A 256 10.29 1.10 -14.93
C VAL A 256 9.69 2.18 -14.04
N PRO A 257 9.68 3.46 -14.48
CA PRO A 257 9.04 4.52 -13.72
C PRO A 257 7.52 4.28 -13.56
N PRO A 258 6.94 4.57 -12.38
CA PRO A 258 5.50 4.59 -12.20
C PRO A 258 4.88 5.80 -12.90
N ALA A 259 3.60 5.69 -13.28
CA ALA A 259 2.84 6.81 -13.83
C ALA A 259 2.89 8.04 -12.90
N GLY A 260 3.10 9.21 -13.50
CA GLY A 260 3.26 10.50 -12.81
C GLY A 260 4.60 10.70 -12.09
N ALA A 261 5.60 9.85 -12.35
CA ALA A 261 6.98 10.15 -11.98
C ALA A 261 7.44 11.47 -12.64
N GLY A 262 8.13 12.32 -11.87
CA GLY A 262 8.55 13.66 -12.33
C GLY A 262 7.50 14.77 -12.17
N GLU A 263 6.26 14.45 -11.81
CA GLU A 263 5.17 15.44 -11.69
C GLU A 263 4.90 15.91 -10.25
N CYS A 264 5.65 15.40 -9.28
CA CYS A 264 5.52 15.79 -7.87
C CYS A 264 6.14 17.18 -7.61
N ALA A 265 5.81 17.80 -6.48
CA ALA A 265 6.26 19.15 -6.16
C ALA A 265 7.78 19.22 -5.96
N ALA A 266 8.36 18.33 -5.15
CA ALA A 266 9.81 18.34 -4.87
C ALA A 266 10.72 18.28 -6.13
N PRO A 267 10.52 17.35 -7.10
CA PRO A 267 11.31 17.36 -8.32
C PRO A 267 11.19 18.65 -9.14
N LYS A 268 9.99 19.23 -9.27
CA LYS A 268 9.78 20.50 -10.01
C LYS A 268 10.56 21.66 -9.38
N LEU A 269 10.55 21.73 -8.04
CA LEU A 269 11.26 22.77 -7.29
C LEU A 269 12.77 22.72 -7.54
N LEU A 270 13.39 21.54 -7.36
CA LEU A 270 14.83 21.38 -7.58
C LEU A 270 15.21 21.59 -9.05
N GLN A 271 14.39 21.09 -9.98
CA GLN A 271 14.64 21.27 -11.41
C GLN A 271 14.69 22.75 -11.76
N TYR A 272 13.70 23.53 -11.31
CA TYR A 272 13.67 24.97 -11.53
C TYR A 272 14.87 25.66 -10.87
N ALA A 273 15.22 25.29 -9.63
CA ALA A 273 16.37 25.86 -8.95
C ALA A 273 17.67 25.65 -9.75
N TYR A 274 17.91 24.44 -10.25
CA TYR A 274 19.11 24.15 -11.05
C TYR A 274 19.13 24.88 -12.39
N LEU A 275 18.01 24.94 -13.11
CA LEU A 275 17.90 25.67 -14.39
C LEU A 275 18.16 27.18 -14.23
N HIS A 276 17.86 27.73 -13.06
CA HIS A 276 18.01 29.16 -12.75
C HIS A 276 19.22 29.47 -11.87
N CYS A 277 20.14 28.51 -11.68
CA CYS A 277 21.34 28.66 -10.85
C CYS A 277 21.06 29.15 -9.42
N LEU A 278 19.93 28.73 -8.85
CA LEU A 278 19.53 29.01 -7.47
C LEU A 278 20.04 27.89 -6.56
N LYS A 279 20.69 28.25 -5.45
CA LYS A 279 21.21 27.29 -4.47
C LYS A 279 20.08 26.79 -3.57
N PRO A 280 19.73 25.49 -3.56
CA PRO A 280 18.75 24.93 -2.63
C PRO A 280 19.25 24.97 -1.19
N VAL A 281 18.38 25.34 -0.24
CA VAL A 281 18.72 25.43 1.20
C VAL A 281 17.90 24.45 2.04
N ALA A 282 16.57 24.47 1.90
CA ALA A 282 15.68 23.60 2.66
C ALA A 282 14.36 23.40 1.90
N MET A 283 13.73 22.23 2.04
CA MET A 283 12.43 21.96 1.42
C MET A 283 11.41 21.36 2.37
N ALA A 284 10.13 21.58 2.06
CA ALA A 284 9.02 20.93 2.72
C ALA A 284 7.89 20.67 1.73
N GLU A 285 7.17 19.57 1.91
CA GLU A 285 5.94 19.26 1.17
C GLU A 285 4.78 19.13 2.16
N PHE A 286 3.60 19.66 1.80
CA PHE A 286 2.39 19.59 2.60
C PHE A 286 1.17 19.22 1.77
N TRP A 287 0.24 18.53 2.43
CA TRP A 287 -1.04 18.16 1.85
C TRP A 287 -2.09 19.24 2.11
N TRP A 288 -2.91 19.53 1.12
CA TRP A 288 -4.00 20.48 1.22
C TRP A 288 -5.28 19.89 0.67
N GLY A 289 -6.26 19.64 1.55
CA GLY A 289 -7.59 19.14 1.21
C GLY A 289 -7.90 17.78 1.84
N ASN A 290 -8.93 17.10 1.31
CA ASN A 290 -9.36 15.79 1.82
C ASN A 290 -8.32 14.70 1.54
N SER A 291 -8.38 13.62 2.34
CA SER A 291 -7.54 12.45 2.09
C SER A 291 -8.00 11.70 0.83
N PRO A 292 -7.08 11.24 -0.04
CA PRO A 292 -7.45 10.34 -1.13
C PRO A 292 -8.01 9.02 -0.61
N LYS A 293 -8.84 8.33 -1.39
CA LYS A 293 -9.47 7.06 -0.98
C LYS A 293 -8.50 5.93 -0.60
N ARG A 294 -7.27 5.96 -1.16
CA ARG A 294 -6.27 4.87 -1.04
C ARG A 294 -5.08 5.23 -0.15
N GLU A 295 -5.02 6.47 0.32
CA GLU A 295 -3.92 6.98 1.14
C GLU A 295 -4.49 7.66 2.38
N ILE A 296 -3.65 7.82 3.39
CA ILE A 296 -3.99 8.57 4.59
C ILE A 296 -3.20 9.88 4.53
N ARG A 297 -3.91 10.98 4.31
CA ARG A 297 -3.41 12.36 4.28
C ARG A 297 -4.30 13.24 5.13
N HIS A 298 -3.70 14.21 5.80
CA HIS A 298 -4.40 15.18 6.62
C HIS A 298 -4.15 16.58 6.07
N HIS A 299 -5.20 17.39 6.03
CA HIS A 299 -5.10 18.77 5.57
C HIS A 299 -4.08 19.56 6.40
N GLY A 300 -3.20 20.30 5.73
CA GLY A 300 -2.14 21.10 6.34
C GLY A 300 -0.97 20.30 6.90
N TYR A 301 -1.06 18.96 6.91
CA TYR A 301 0.05 18.14 7.37
C TYR A 301 1.15 18.09 6.34
N PHE A 302 2.34 17.95 6.85
CA PHE A 302 3.51 17.87 6.03
C PHE A 302 4.02 16.44 5.92
N TYR A 303 4.67 16.14 4.79
CA TYR A 303 5.03 14.78 4.41
C TYR A 303 6.42 14.72 3.74
N PRO A 304 7.16 13.61 3.92
CA PRO A 304 8.38 13.38 3.14
C PRO A 304 8.04 13.13 1.68
N ALA A 305 9.05 13.28 0.82
CA ALA A 305 8.95 12.92 -0.58
C ALA A 305 8.60 11.42 -0.71
N CYS A 306 7.68 11.10 -1.65
CA CYS A 306 7.20 9.73 -1.80
C CYS A 306 8.31 8.75 -2.18
N LYS A 307 8.32 7.56 -1.57
CA LYS A 307 9.37 6.55 -1.75
C LYS A 307 9.39 5.96 -3.16
N GLY A 308 8.23 5.77 -3.77
CA GLY A 308 8.11 5.05 -5.03
C GLY A 308 8.43 5.87 -6.27
N LYS A 309 8.07 7.16 -6.28
CA LYS A 309 8.26 8.03 -7.45
C LYS A 309 9.38 9.04 -7.22
N CYS A 310 9.36 9.74 -6.09
CA CYS A 310 10.30 10.84 -5.84
C CYS A 310 11.65 10.35 -5.33
N GLU A 311 11.72 9.31 -4.49
CA GLU A 311 13.02 8.88 -3.93
C GLU A 311 14.07 8.54 -4.99
N PRO A 312 13.79 7.76 -6.05
CA PRO A 312 14.78 7.52 -7.10
C PRO A 312 15.21 8.81 -7.81
N ILE A 313 14.24 9.67 -8.14
CA ILE A 313 14.48 10.95 -8.83
C ILE A 313 15.34 11.86 -7.95
N LEU A 314 14.93 12.07 -6.70
CA LEU A 314 15.62 12.94 -5.75
C LEU A 314 17.00 12.39 -5.39
N LYS A 315 17.22 11.06 -5.32
CA LYS A 315 18.56 10.49 -5.17
C LYS A 315 19.51 10.90 -6.29
N HIS A 316 19.02 11.03 -7.52
CA HIS A 316 19.78 11.63 -8.62
C HIS A 316 19.94 13.14 -8.39
N MET A 317 18.82 13.86 -8.18
CA MET A 317 18.82 15.33 -8.10
C MET A 317 19.69 15.90 -6.98
N LEU A 318 19.80 15.21 -5.85
CA LEU A 318 20.57 15.63 -4.67
C LEU A 318 22.08 15.41 -4.82
N GLN A 319 22.54 14.72 -5.86
CA GLN A 319 23.98 14.57 -6.10
C GLN A 319 24.63 15.93 -6.33
N GLY A 320 25.70 16.21 -5.59
CA GLY A 320 26.39 17.51 -5.59
C GLY A 320 25.90 18.47 -4.50
N LEU A 321 24.82 18.14 -3.78
CA LEU A 321 24.40 18.91 -2.60
C LEU A 321 25.01 18.32 -1.33
N ASN A 322 25.33 19.18 -0.38
CA ASN A 322 25.65 18.78 0.99
C ASN A 322 24.34 18.53 1.74
N VAL A 323 23.85 17.29 1.78
CA VAL A 323 22.56 16.92 2.39
C VAL A 323 22.78 16.41 3.82
N GLU A 324 21.84 16.69 4.71
CA GLU A 324 21.77 16.08 6.04
C GLU A 324 21.81 14.55 5.95
N GLU A 325 22.37 13.93 6.99
CA GLU A 325 22.41 12.47 7.09
C GLU A 325 21.01 11.90 7.32
N ASN A 326 20.81 10.65 6.91
CA ASN A 326 19.54 9.98 7.14
C ASN A 326 19.35 9.76 8.65
N PRO A 327 18.39 10.44 9.31
CA PRO A 327 18.22 10.36 10.76
C PRO A 327 17.86 8.95 11.24
N LEU A 328 17.33 8.10 10.34
CA LEU A 328 17.03 6.69 10.66
C LEU A 328 18.27 5.81 10.82
N LEU A 329 19.45 6.28 10.41
CA LEU A 329 20.71 5.55 10.62
C LEU A 329 21.36 5.86 11.96
N ASN A 330 20.84 6.83 12.72
CA ASN A 330 21.35 7.14 14.05
C ASN A 330 20.98 6.03 15.03
N ASP A 331 21.99 5.37 15.60
CA ASP A 331 21.79 4.34 16.62
C ASP A 331 21.47 5.00 17.97
N LEU A 332 20.20 5.39 18.13
CA LEU A 332 19.67 6.06 19.33
C LEU A 332 19.85 5.26 20.62
N HIS A 333 20.06 3.94 20.51
CA HIS A 333 20.07 3.04 21.66
C HIS A 333 21.42 2.39 21.90
N ARG A 334 22.50 2.82 21.23
CA ARG A 334 23.84 2.20 21.30
C ARG A 334 24.25 1.83 22.73
N ASP A 335 24.00 2.73 23.68
CA ASP A 335 24.41 2.57 25.09
C ASP A 335 23.27 2.16 26.05
N THR A 336 22.08 1.82 25.53
CA THR A 336 20.90 1.47 26.33
C THR A 336 20.85 -0.03 26.62
N GLU A 337 20.79 -0.50 27.88
CA GLU A 337 20.55 -1.92 28.14
C GLU A 337 19.08 -2.34 27.93
N LEU A 338 18.85 -3.59 27.49
CA LEU A 338 17.50 -4.13 27.36
C LEU A 338 16.94 -4.56 28.72
N GLU A 339 15.85 -3.93 29.15
CA GLU A 339 15.14 -4.31 30.38
C GLU A 339 14.50 -5.70 30.22
N ILE A 340 14.90 -6.65 31.07
CA ILE A 340 14.35 -8.00 31.14
C ILE A 340 13.15 -8.00 32.10
N LEU A 341 11.98 -8.44 31.61
CA LEU A 341 10.74 -8.51 32.39
C LEU A 341 10.48 -9.91 32.94
N PHE A 342 10.91 -10.93 32.21
CA PHE A 342 10.82 -12.34 32.60
C PHE A 342 11.94 -13.11 31.91
N GLU A 343 12.55 -14.04 32.63
CA GLU A 343 13.60 -14.89 32.08
C GLU A 343 13.64 -16.24 32.76
N ASP A 344 13.83 -17.29 31.97
CA ASP A 344 14.20 -18.62 32.44
C ASP A 344 15.16 -19.29 31.44
N ASN A 345 15.35 -20.60 31.59
CA ASN A 345 16.24 -21.39 30.72
C ASN A 345 15.78 -21.46 29.26
N TRP A 346 14.50 -21.21 28.99
CA TRP A 346 13.83 -21.51 27.73
C TRP A 346 13.50 -20.25 26.93
N LEU A 347 13.16 -19.16 27.60
CA LEU A 347 12.70 -17.92 26.96
C LEU A 347 13.05 -16.67 27.77
N VAL A 348 12.87 -15.52 27.13
CA VAL A 348 13.02 -14.21 27.74
C VAL A 348 11.95 -13.26 27.20
N ALA A 349 11.35 -12.47 28.08
CA ALA A 349 10.50 -11.36 27.72
C ALA A 349 11.19 -10.05 28.09
N ILE A 350 11.26 -9.12 27.15
CA ILE A 350 11.95 -7.84 27.31
C ILE A 350 10.99 -6.68 27.11
N ASN A 351 11.28 -5.53 27.73
CA ASN A 351 10.64 -4.27 27.40
C ASN A 351 11.44 -3.57 26.29
N LYS A 352 10.97 -3.67 25.05
CA LYS A 352 11.66 -3.06 23.91
C LYS A 352 11.49 -1.54 23.97
N PRO A 353 12.58 -0.75 23.88
CA PRO A 353 12.45 0.70 23.77
C PRO A 353 11.84 1.11 22.42
N ALA A 354 11.19 2.26 22.37
CA ALA A 354 10.75 2.88 21.12
C ALA A 354 11.97 3.35 20.30
N GLY A 355 11.95 3.16 18.99
CA GLY A 355 13.07 3.52 18.10
C GLY A 355 14.03 2.36 17.79
N MET A 356 13.96 1.23 18.50
CA MET A 356 14.80 0.05 18.23
C MET A 356 14.12 -0.98 17.33
N LEU A 357 14.85 -1.54 16.37
CA LEU A 357 14.38 -2.64 15.54
C LEU A 357 14.23 -3.95 16.34
N SER A 358 13.15 -4.71 16.09
CA SER A 358 13.00 -6.07 16.66
C SER A 358 13.95 -7.08 15.98
N VAL A 359 14.19 -6.91 14.69
CA VAL A 359 15.02 -7.77 13.84
C VAL A 359 15.90 -6.91 12.94
N PRO A 360 17.05 -7.42 12.44
CA PRO A 360 17.94 -6.65 11.59
C PRO A 360 17.24 -6.11 10.34
N GLY A 361 17.55 -4.86 9.99
CA GLY A 361 17.03 -4.19 8.81
C GLY A 361 17.85 -4.46 7.54
N LYS A 362 17.61 -3.66 6.49
CA LYS A 362 18.51 -3.64 5.31
C LYS A 362 19.80 -2.87 5.57
N ALA A 363 19.69 -1.81 6.37
CA ALA A 363 20.85 -1.10 6.90
C ALA A 363 21.34 -1.84 8.14
N ASP A 364 22.64 -1.76 8.39
CA ASP A 364 23.29 -2.36 9.54
C ASP A 364 23.05 -1.50 10.79
N ILE A 365 21.81 -1.56 11.28
CA ILE A 365 21.34 -0.88 12.50
C ILE A 365 21.14 -1.94 13.57
N ASP A 366 21.49 -1.60 14.80
CA ASP A 366 21.32 -2.49 15.95
C ASP A 366 19.84 -2.89 16.16
N SER A 367 19.63 -4.09 16.70
CA SER A 367 18.31 -4.67 16.92
C SER A 367 18.27 -5.54 18.15
N VAL A 368 17.07 -5.78 18.68
CA VAL A 368 16.85 -6.70 19.80
C VAL A 368 17.46 -8.07 19.52
N TYR A 369 17.34 -8.57 18.28
CA TYR A 369 17.94 -9.83 17.89
C TYR A 369 19.46 -9.85 18.09
N HIS A 370 20.18 -8.82 17.63
CA HIS A 370 21.64 -8.76 17.77
C HIS A 370 22.07 -8.73 19.25
N ARG A 371 21.41 -7.90 20.06
CA ARG A 371 21.70 -7.80 21.51
C ARG A 371 21.45 -9.10 22.25
N LEU A 372 20.32 -9.75 21.99
CA LEU A 372 19.99 -11.01 22.66
C LEU A 372 20.83 -12.17 22.15
N LYS A 373 21.22 -12.20 20.87
CA LYS A 373 22.15 -13.22 20.36
C LYS A 373 23.54 -13.09 20.98
N THR A 374 23.99 -11.86 21.23
CA THR A 374 25.23 -11.58 21.96
C THR A 374 25.14 -12.01 23.42
N ARG A 375 24.00 -11.72 24.08
CA ARG A 375 23.76 -12.09 25.49
C ARG A 375 23.58 -13.60 25.69
N TYR A 376 22.99 -14.29 24.72
CA TYR A 376 22.70 -15.73 24.77
C TYR A 376 23.33 -16.45 23.57
N PRO A 377 24.67 -16.61 23.54
CA PRO A 377 25.36 -17.23 22.40
C PRO A 377 24.89 -18.67 22.15
N GLU A 378 24.61 -19.41 23.23
CA GLU A 378 24.15 -20.81 23.24
C GLU A 378 22.72 -21.03 22.72
N ALA A 379 21.97 -19.97 22.38
CA ALA A 379 20.61 -20.13 21.86
C ALA A 379 20.58 -20.92 20.54
N THR A 380 19.85 -22.04 20.50
CA THR A 380 19.94 -23.10 19.46
C THR A 380 18.90 -22.99 18.32
N GLY A 381 18.16 -21.87 18.23
CA GLY A 381 17.14 -21.67 17.19
C GLY A 381 16.89 -20.20 16.85
N PRO A 382 15.93 -19.91 15.95
CA PRO A 382 15.50 -18.53 15.73
C PRO A 382 14.97 -17.96 17.04
N MET A 383 15.50 -16.83 17.48
CA MET A 383 15.15 -16.28 18.79
C MET A 383 13.80 -15.55 18.76
N ILE A 384 13.53 -14.81 17.67
CA ILE A 384 12.36 -13.92 17.57
C ILE A 384 11.10 -14.70 17.15
N VAL A 385 10.09 -14.76 18.04
CA VAL A 385 8.81 -15.46 17.77
C VAL A 385 7.72 -14.52 17.24
N HIS A 386 7.79 -13.23 17.59
CA HIS A 386 6.92 -12.16 17.09
C HIS A 386 7.71 -10.85 17.02
N ARG A 387 7.15 -9.78 16.44
CA ARG A 387 7.85 -8.51 16.28
C ARG A 387 6.99 -7.32 16.67
N LEU A 388 7.64 -6.30 17.20
CA LEU A 388 7.09 -4.95 17.33
C LEU A 388 7.67 -4.05 16.24
N ASP A 389 6.92 -3.04 15.82
CA ASP A 389 7.45 -2.00 14.94
C ASP A 389 8.61 -1.27 15.63
N MET A 390 9.51 -0.68 14.84
CA MET A 390 10.67 0.06 15.36
C MET A 390 10.24 1.12 16.39
N ALA A 391 9.25 1.95 16.04
CA ALA A 391 8.73 3.01 16.90
C ALA A 391 7.86 2.49 18.07
N THR A 392 7.34 1.26 18.01
CA THR A 392 6.51 0.70 19.09
C THR A 392 7.39 0.24 20.25
N SER A 393 6.98 0.51 21.49
CA SER A 393 7.66 0.02 22.69
C SER A 393 6.90 -1.11 23.37
N GLY A 394 7.50 -1.76 24.37
CA GLY A 394 6.82 -2.71 25.24
C GLY A 394 7.25 -4.15 25.07
N ILE A 395 6.41 -5.06 25.57
CA ILE A 395 6.74 -6.47 25.75
C ILE A 395 7.03 -7.17 24.41
N LEU A 396 8.24 -7.70 24.28
CA LEU A 396 8.66 -8.58 23.19
C LEU A 396 9.12 -9.92 23.79
N LEU A 397 8.57 -11.01 23.27
CA LEU A 397 8.85 -12.37 23.74
C LEU A 397 9.86 -13.01 22.78
N VAL A 398 10.83 -13.72 23.33
CA VAL A 398 11.96 -14.29 22.60
C VAL A 398 12.25 -15.69 23.14
N ALA A 399 12.46 -16.66 22.25
CA ALA A 399 12.82 -18.01 22.60
C ALA A 399 14.35 -18.18 22.65
N LYS A 400 14.85 -19.00 23.57
CA LYS A 400 16.26 -19.38 23.65
C LYS A 400 16.54 -20.72 22.93
N THR A 401 15.52 -21.56 22.72
CA THR A 401 15.66 -22.84 22.00
C THR A 401 14.72 -22.96 20.81
N LYS A 402 15.06 -23.83 19.86
CA LYS A 402 14.28 -24.08 18.65
C LYS A 402 12.88 -24.64 18.94
N GLU A 403 12.78 -25.55 19.90
CA GLU A 403 11.53 -26.23 20.28
C GLU A 403 10.56 -25.22 20.90
N VAL A 404 11.07 -24.35 21.77
CA VAL A 404 10.32 -23.26 22.40
C VAL A 404 9.86 -22.26 21.34
N HIS A 405 10.71 -21.92 20.38
CA HIS A 405 10.35 -21.05 19.25
C HIS A 405 9.18 -21.60 18.44
N GLN A 406 9.26 -22.88 18.04
CA GLN A 406 8.21 -23.57 17.27
C GLN A 406 6.88 -23.61 18.03
N ASN A 407 6.93 -23.92 19.32
CA ASN A 407 5.74 -23.95 20.17
C ASN A 407 5.10 -22.56 20.26
N LEU A 408 5.86 -21.53 20.60
CA LEU A 408 5.34 -20.15 20.71
C LEU A 408 4.78 -19.65 19.37
N GLN A 409 5.46 -19.90 18.24
CA GLN A 409 4.93 -19.63 16.90
C GLN A 409 3.57 -20.28 16.67
N ALA A 410 3.39 -21.54 17.07
CA ALA A 410 2.10 -22.22 16.98
C ALA A 410 1.04 -21.54 17.85
N GLN A 411 1.37 -21.06 19.05
CA GLN A 411 0.44 -20.30 19.91
C GLN A 411 0.03 -18.96 19.28
N PHE A 412 0.97 -18.23 18.67
CA PHE A 412 0.64 -17.00 17.94
C PHE A 412 -0.24 -17.28 16.72
N LYS A 413 0.07 -18.34 15.95
CA LYS A 413 -0.69 -18.73 14.76
C LYS A 413 -2.13 -19.15 15.10
N SER A 414 -2.31 -19.86 16.21
CA SER A 414 -3.62 -20.29 16.72
C SER A 414 -4.35 -19.23 17.55
N ARG A 415 -3.76 -18.04 17.73
CA ARG A 415 -4.33 -16.91 18.50
C ARG A 415 -4.57 -17.23 19.99
N MET A 416 -3.83 -18.19 20.56
CA MET A 416 -3.89 -18.48 21.99
C MET A 416 -3.20 -17.41 22.84
N VAL A 417 -2.25 -16.68 22.25
CA VAL A 417 -1.55 -15.56 22.91
C VAL A 417 -2.46 -14.34 22.99
N LYS A 418 -2.76 -13.86 24.20
CA LYS A 418 -3.50 -12.60 24.39
C LYS A 418 -2.53 -11.44 24.45
N LYS A 419 -2.85 -10.37 23.72
CA LYS A 419 -2.06 -9.14 23.66
C LYS A 419 -2.97 -7.96 23.97
N ARG A 420 -2.48 -7.02 24.76
CA ARG A 420 -3.10 -5.70 24.94
C ARG A 420 -2.04 -4.62 24.76
N TYR A 421 -2.40 -3.61 23.99
CA TYR A 421 -1.59 -2.43 23.73
C TYR A 421 -2.27 -1.20 24.30
N ALA A 422 -1.52 -0.30 24.91
CA ALA A 422 -1.98 1.04 25.24
C ALA A 422 -1.55 2.01 24.14
N ALA A 423 -2.44 2.91 23.75
CA ALA A 423 -2.14 3.97 22.80
C ALA A 423 -2.80 5.29 23.19
N LEU A 424 -2.21 6.39 22.72
CA LEU A 424 -2.79 7.73 22.79
C LEU A 424 -3.07 8.20 21.36
N LEU A 425 -4.34 8.50 21.07
CA LEU A 425 -4.82 8.92 19.75
C LEU A 425 -5.04 10.43 19.69
N ASP A 426 -4.76 11.03 18.54
CA ASP A 426 -5.14 12.40 18.19
C ASP A 426 -6.56 12.37 17.60
N GLY A 427 -7.53 12.76 18.41
CA GLY A 427 -8.96 12.68 18.09
C GLY A 427 -9.79 12.08 19.22
N THR A 428 -11.10 12.33 19.14
CA THR A 428 -12.10 11.76 20.05
C THR A 428 -12.72 10.53 19.41
N VAL A 429 -12.51 9.34 20.02
CA VAL A 429 -13.07 8.08 19.50
C VAL A 429 -14.39 7.74 20.17
N ILE A 430 -15.41 7.52 19.34
CA ILE A 430 -16.74 7.04 19.74
C ILE A 430 -17.13 5.95 18.73
N PRO A 431 -17.68 4.79 19.15
CA PRO A 431 -18.08 4.39 20.51
C PRO A 431 -16.91 4.04 21.45
N GLN A 432 -17.20 3.81 22.75
CA GLN A 432 -16.20 3.50 23.78
C GLN A 432 -15.55 2.11 23.63
N GLU A 433 -16.17 1.19 22.89
CA GLU A 433 -15.60 -0.11 22.57
C GLU A 433 -16.11 -0.58 21.21
N GLY A 434 -15.34 -1.45 20.55
CA GLY A 434 -15.72 -1.94 19.24
C GLY A 434 -14.70 -2.85 18.59
N ILE A 435 -14.97 -3.21 17.34
CA ILE A 435 -14.14 -4.07 16.51
C ILE A 435 -13.87 -3.37 15.18
N ILE A 436 -12.62 -3.35 14.76
CA ILE A 436 -12.18 -2.87 13.46
C ILE A 436 -11.76 -4.09 12.63
N ASP A 437 -12.46 -4.34 11.53
CA ASP A 437 -12.17 -5.39 10.57
C ASP A 437 -11.88 -4.77 9.20
N LEU A 438 -10.63 -4.38 9.00
CA LEU A 438 -10.17 -3.78 7.74
C LEU A 438 -8.98 -4.57 7.24
N PRO A 439 -9.08 -5.24 6.07
CA PRO A 439 -8.00 -6.06 5.53
C PRO A 439 -6.82 -5.20 5.07
N LEU A 440 -5.59 -5.65 5.37
CA LEU A 440 -4.36 -4.86 5.18
C LEU A 440 -3.37 -5.52 4.22
N CYS A 441 -2.72 -4.71 3.40
CA CYS A 441 -1.57 -5.12 2.59
C CYS A 441 -0.48 -4.05 2.54
N LEU A 442 0.71 -4.43 2.08
CA LEU A 442 1.83 -3.53 1.86
C LEU A 442 1.52 -2.56 0.72
N ALA A 443 1.79 -1.27 0.90
CA ALA A 443 1.78 -0.29 -0.17
C ALA A 443 3.03 -0.50 -1.06
N PRO A 444 2.90 -0.97 -2.32
CA PRO A 444 4.05 -1.37 -3.11
C PRO A 444 5.03 -0.23 -3.39
N MET A 445 4.49 0.98 -3.58
CA MET A 445 5.21 2.21 -3.90
C MET A 445 5.63 3.03 -2.68
N ASP A 446 5.21 2.66 -1.47
CA ASP A 446 5.47 3.48 -0.27
C ASP A 446 5.92 2.62 0.92
N ARG A 447 6.83 1.68 0.66
CA ARG A 447 7.34 0.78 1.71
C ARG A 447 8.04 1.61 2.80
N PRO A 448 7.81 1.34 4.10
CA PRO A 448 7.13 0.17 4.68
C PRO A 448 5.62 0.35 4.96
N ARG A 449 4.99 1.42 4.46
CA ARG A 449 3.56 1.71 4.70
C ARG A 449 2.67 0.55 4.27
N GLN A 450 1.64 0.33 5.06
CA GLN A 450 0.52 -0.58 4.83
C GLN A 450 -0.75 0.23 4.52
N ILE A 451 -1.64 -0.33 3.72
CA ILE A 451 -2.91 0.26 3.29
C ILE A 451 -4.07 -0.72 3.52
N VAL A 452 -5.28 -0.18 3.61
CA VAL A 452 -6.51 -0.99 3.57
C VAL A 452 -6.81 -1.37 2.12
N SER A 453 -7.07 -2.66 1.87
CA SER A 453 -7.41 -3.17 0.53
C SER A 453 -8.35 -4.36 0.64
N THR A 454 -9.55 -4.25 0.07
CA THR A 454 -10.50 -5.36 0.01
C THR A 454 -10.09 -6.43 -1.01
N GLU A 455 -9.32 -6.06 -2.03
CA GLU A 455 -8.91 -6.95 -3.12
C GLU A 455 -7.65 -7.77 -2.78
N HIS A 456 -6.66 -7.13 -2.15
CA HIS A 456 -5.33 -7.73 -1.89
C HIS A 456 -4.98 -7.81 -0.41
N GLY A 457 -5.83 -7.26 0.46
CA GLY A 457 -5.58 -7.20 1.90
C GLY A 457 -5.76 -8.55 2.56
N LYS A 458 -4.88 -8.85 3.52
CA LYS A 458 -5.06 -9.99 4.43
C LYS A 458 -6.01 -9.59 5.55
N PRO A 459 -6.93 -10.48 5.99
CA PRO A 459 -7.80 -10.19 7.12
C PRO A 459 -7.02 -9.70 8.35
N ALA A 460 -7.49 -8.59 8.93
CA ALA A 460 -6.90 -7.96 10.08
C ALA A 460 -7.99 -7.43 11.01
N ILE A 461 -8.02 -7.94 12.24
CA ILE A 461 -9.08 -7.67 13.21
C ILE A 461 -8.45 -7.15 14.51
N THR A 462 -8.96 -6.00 14.96
CA THR A 462 -8.55 -5.34 16.22
C THR A 462 -9.80 -5.05 17.04
N GLN A 463 -9.86 -5.55 18.27
CA GLN A 463 -10.84 -5.04 19.24
C GLN A 463 -10.23 -3.87 20.00
N TYR A 464 -11.05 -2.94 20.46
CA TYR A 464 -10.57 -1.80 21.23
C TYR A 464 -11.52 -1.44 22.36
N LYS A 465 -10.96 -0.76 23.37
CA LYS A 465 -11.70 -0.15 24.47
C LYS A 465 -11.07 1.20 24.82
N VAL A 466 -11.87 2.26 24.78
CA VAL A 466 -11.50 3.59 25.26
C VAL A 466 -11.31 3.53 26.77
N LEU A 467 -10.18 4.04 27.23
CA LEU A 467 -9.81 4.08 28.66
C LEU A 467 -10.11 5.46 29.25
N ALA A 468 -9.83 6.53 28.51
CA ALA A 468 -10.10 7.90 28.93
C ALA A 468 -10.11 8.86 27.74
N HIS A 469 -10.81 9.99 27.89
CA HIS A 469 -10.68 11.16 27.03
C HIS A 469 -9.99 12.30 27.78
N ASN A 470 -9.12 13.03 27.09
CA ASN A 470 -8.51 14.26 27.61
C ASN A 470 -8.46 15.29 26.48
N GLY A 471 -9.40 16.24 26.50
CA GLY A 471 -9.61 17.17 25.38
C GLY A 471 -9.88 16.40 24.08
N ASN A 472 -9.20 16.78 23.00
CA ASN A 472 -9.28 16.08 21.71
C ASN A 472 -8.34 14.86 21.61
N ARG A 473 -8.00 14.20 22.73
CA ARG A 473 -7.16 13.01 22.74
C ARG A 473 -7.88 11.85 23.40
N THR A 474 -7.64 10.64 22.89
CA THR A 474 -8.23 9.42 23.44
C THR A 474 -7.15 8.44 23.85
N ARG A 475 -7.13 8.05 25.13
CA ARG A 475 -6.34 6.91 25.61
C ARG A 475 -7.13 5.64 25.39
N ILE A 476 -6.55 4.66 24.72
CA ILE A 476 -7.25 3.46 24.25
C ILE A 476 -6.43 2.20 24.50
N ALA A 477 -7.11 1.11 24.81
CA ALA A 477 -6.56 -0.24 24.81
C ALA A 477 -6.92 -0.94 23.50
N PHE A 478 -5.93 -1.50 22.81
CA PHE A 478 -6.12 -2.34 21.64
C PHE A 478 -5.84 -3.82 21.96
N TYR A 479 -6.69 -4.70 21.45
CA TYR A 479 -6.60 -6.15 21.56
C TYR A 479 -6.55 -6.75 20.14
N PRO A 480 -5.36 -6.80 19.51
CA PRO A 480 -5.22 -7.29 18.14
C PRO A 480 -5.38 -8.81 18.07
N LEU A 481 -6.48 -9.28 17.47
CA LEU A 481 -6.75 -10.72 17.25
C LEU A 481 -5.86 -11.31 16.15
N THR A 482 -5.47 -10.48 15.19
CA THR A 482 -4.44 -10.77 14.19
C THR A 482 -3.14 -10.02 14.50
N GLY A 483 -2.10 -10.20 13.70
CA GLY A 483 -0.81 -9.52 13.86
C GLY A 483 -0.24 -9.10 12.52
N ARG A 484 -0.94 -8.22 11.80
CA ARG A 484 -0.43 -7.66 10.53
C ARG A 484 0.52 -6.50 10.81
N THR A 485 1.48 -6.29 9.91
CA THR A 485 2.38 -5.12 9.96
C THR A 485 1.56 -3.84 10.12
N HIS A 486 1.96 -2.96 11.03
CA HIS A 486 1.31 -1.67 11.30
C HIS A 486 -0.21 -1.74 11.58
N GLN A 487 -0.76 -2.90 11.96
CA GLN A 487 -2.21 -3.10 12.03
C GLN A 487 -2.94 -2.05 12.88
N LEU A 488 -2.48 -1.85 14.12
CA LEU A 488 -3.09 -0.91 15.06
C LEU A 488 -3.00 0.53 14.56
N ARG A 489 -1.88 0.86 13.93
CA ARG A 489 -1.58 2.20 13.41
C ARG A 489 -2.49 2.57 12.24
N VAL A 490 -2.66 1.64 11.28
CA VAL A 490 -3.60 1.83 10.16
C VAL A 490 -5.04 1.84 10.64
N HIS A 491 -5.43 0.91 11.51
CA HIS A 491 -6.79 0.83 12.04
C HIS A 491 -7.19 2.07 12.84
N ALA A 492 -6.25 2.65 13.61
CA ALA A 492 -6.48 3.91 14.31
C ALA A 492 -6.66 5.08 13.33
N SER A 493 -5.75 5.22 12.36
CA SER A 493 -5.70 6.39 11.49
C SER A 493 -6.73 6.39 10.34
N HIS A 494 -7.05 5.22 9.78
CA HIS A 494 -7.86 5.13 8.56
C HIS A 494 -9.28 5.69 8.76
N PRO A 495 -9.88 6.40 7.77
CA PRO A 495 -11.22 6.97 7.91
C PRO A 495 -12.34 5.96 8.18
N LEU A 496 -12.21 4.73 7.65
CA LEU A 496 -13.14 3.61 7.94
C LEU A 496 -12.80 2.86 9.24
N GLY A 497 -11.72 3.24 9.92
CA GLY A 497 -11.29 2.70 11.21
C GLY A 497 -11.76 3.60 12.35
N LEU A 498 -10.81 4.12 13.14
CA LEU A 498 -11.14 5.11 14.19
C LEU A 498 -11.05 6.56 13.70
N ASN A 499 -10.46 6.81 12.53
CA ASN A 499 -10.18 8.15 12.01
C ASN A 499 -9.47 9.07 13.04
N ALA A 500 -8.64 8.47 13.90
CA ALA A 500 -7.92 9.12 14.99
C ALA A 500 -6.52 8.51 15.06
N PRO A 501 -5.52 9.07 14.35
CA PRO A 501 -4.18 8.50 14.29
C PRO A 501 -3.51 8.45 15.66
N ILE A 502 -2.62 7.48 15.85
CA ILE A 502 -1.80 7.41 17.07
C ILE A 502 -0.86 8.63 17.09
N ILE A 503 -0.77 9.30 18.24
CA ILE A 503 0.14 10.43 18.43
C ILE A 503 1.58 9.98 18.17
N GLY A 504 2.32 10.78 17.41
CA GLY A 504 3.70 10.51 17.05
C GLY A 504 3.88 9.44 15.97
N ASP A 505 2.81 9.03 15.29
CA ASP A 505 2.91 8.17 14.12
C ASP A 505 3.34 8.96 12.88
N GLU A 506 4.65 8.94 12.59
CA GLU A 506 5.23 9.62 11.43
C GLU A 506 4.73 9.10 10.08
N LEU A 507 4.20 7.86 10.04
CA LEU A 507 3.64 7.33 8.81
C LEU A 507 2.18 7.76 8.69
N TYR A 508 1.36 7.47 9.69
CA TYR A 508 -0.10 7.54 9.56
C TYR A 508 -0.74 8.74 10.26
N GLY A 509 0.05 9.63 10.85
CA GLY A 509 -0.45 10.80 11.56
C GLY A 509 0.60 11.90 11.59
N LYS A 510 0.71 12.56 12.74
CA LYS A 510 1.69 13.61 12.99
C LYS A 510 2.84 13.04 13.81
N GLY A 511 4.07 13.24 13.33
CA GLY A 511 5.28 12.95 14.11
C GLY A 511 5.33 13.73 15.43
N ALA A 512 5.97 13.14 16.42
CA ALA A 512 6.21 13.69 17.75
C ALA A 512 7.55 13.15 18.26
N ASP A 513 7.84 13.32 19.54
CA ASP A 513 9.04 12.77 20.19
C ASP A 513 9.12 11.24 20.11
N ARG A 514 7.97 10.55 20.06
CA ARG A 514 7.87 9.10 19.89
C ARG A 514 6.49 8.67 19.42
N LEU A 515 6.36 7.43 18.95
CA LEU A 515 5.06 6.79 18.80
C LEU A 515 4.47 6.44 20.18
N TYR A 516 3.27 6.94 20.45
CA TYR A 516 2.50 6.65 21.67
C TYR A 516 1.72 5.34 21.52
N LEU A 517 2.45 4.26 21.25
CA LEU A 517 1.96 2.88 21.19
C LEU A 517 2.88 1.97 22.01
N HIS A 518 2.31 1.24 22.95
CA HIS A 518 3.04 0.38 23.87
C HIS A 518 2.38 -1.00 23.97
N ALA A 519 3.16 -2.07 23.76
CA ALA A 519 2.76 -3.45 24.04
C ALA A 519 2.76 -3.67 25.56
N GLU A 520 1.62 -3.36 26.18
CA GLU A 520 1.49 -3.23 27.64
C GLU A 520 1.30 -4.56 28.36
N PHE A 521 0.64 -5.54 27.72
CA PHE A 521 0.35 -6.83 28.35
C PHE A 521 0.43 -8.00 27.36
N LEU A 522 0.99 -9.11 27.84
CA LEU A 522 1.11 -10.38 27.11
C LEU A 522 0.76 -11.56 28.02
N GLU A 523 -0.10 -12.45 27.53
CA GLU A 523 -0.41 -13.72 28.18
C GLU A 523 -0.18 -14.88 27.19
N PHE A 524 0.55 -15.90 27.63
CA PHE A 524 0.82 -17.10 26.83
C PHE A 524 0.99 -18.33 27.73
N ARG A 525 0.93 -19.53 27.13
CA ARG A 525 1.20 -20.77 27.84
C ARG A 525 2.70 -21.09 27.75
N HIS A 526 3.37 -21.27 28.88
CA HIS A 526 4.78 -21.61 28.90
C HIS A 526 5.03 -22.95 28.16
N PRO A 527 5.91 -23.03 27.14
CA PRO A 527 6.07 -24.22 26.31
C PRO A 527 6.51 -25.50 27.04
N VAL A 528 7.27 -25.36 28.13
CA VAL A 528 7.79 -26.49 28.93
C VAL A 528 6.90 -26.81 30.14
N SER A 529 6.74 -25.88 31.08
CA SER A 529 5.91 -26.10 32.28
C SER A 529 4.40 -26.17 32.02
N GLY A 530 3.91 -25.67 30.88
CA GLY A 530 2.48 -25.63 30.55
C GLY A 530 1.66 -24.62 31.35
N GLN A 531 2.28 -23.85 32.26
CA GLN A 531 1.64 -22.81 33.06
C GLN A 531 1.27 -21.58 32.21
N ILE A 532 0.24 -20.84 32.62
CA ILE A 532 -0.07 -19.55 32.01
C ILE A 532 0.83 -18.47 32.61
N ILE A 533 1.57 -17.76 31.75
CA ILE A 533 2.43 -16.65 32.13
C ILE A 533 1.77 -15.36 31.67
N GLN A 534 1.66 -14.41 32.59
CA GLN A 534 1.14 -13.06 32.35
C GLN A 534 2.24 -12.06 32.65
N ILE A 535 2.51 -11.17 31.70
CA ILE A 535 3.53 -10.11 31.82
C ILE A 535 2.83 -8.79 31.54
N GLU A 536 3.05 -7.82 32.42
CA GLU A 536 2.54 -6.46 32.26
C GLU A 536 3.67 -5.44 32.44
N LYS A 537 3.75 -4.48 31.52
CA LYS A 537 4.57 -3.29 31.65
C LYS A 537 3.71 -2.11 31.24
N LYS A 538 3.30 -1.29 32.21
CA LYS A 538 2.43 -0.13 31.95
C LYS A 538 3.13 0.89 31.05
N ALA A 539 2.36 1.46 30.12
CA ALA A 539 2.85 2.56 29.31
C ALA A 539 3.19 3.78 30.19
N GLY A 540 4.29 4.46 29.87
CA GLY A 540 4.72 5.69 30.56
C GLY A 540 3.96 6.96 30.15
N PHE A 541 2.83 6.82 29.44
CA PHE A 541 2.03 7.91 28.89
C PHE A 541 0.52 7.69 29.07
#